data_AF-A0A8H6XV76-F1
#
_entry.id   AF-A0A8H6XV76-F1
#
_cell.length_a   1.000
_cell.length_b   1.000
_cell.length_c   1.000
_cell.angle_alpha   90.00
_cell.angle_beta   90.00
_cell.angle_gamma   90.00
#
_symmetry.space_group_name_H-M   'P 1'
#
loop_
_entity.id
_entity.type
_entity.pdbx_description
1 polymer ?
#
loop_
_entity_poly.entity_id
_entity_poly.type
_entity_poly.pdbx_seq_one_letter_code
_entity_poly.pdbx_strand_id
1 'polypeptide(L)'
;MALRNALYVFRKDRTTEVLGPFSFRKHGAGAIMSDDVLDRIADCAHFHKIQTTADLLKETSWHRVVEDGAKVLSLILQHHPIPLPPPLPLLSIPGTPLRTITAFNNPSPASSSTPKNRKCSKCGLFGHIASNRKCAMYTARASRPNRTGVENTLPTPTTPASALSTPAAAILYQFTPSAVAVTPRPMPRPLTFSPHTRSSSQSTYYISILAFPCCATTYGDDTFHFPNRDTA
;
A
#
# COMPACT_ATOMS: atom_id res chain seq x y z
N MET A 1 3.74 12.30 14.47
CA MET A 1 2.63 12.96 13.74
C MET A 1 3.03 13.55 12.38
N ALA A 2 4.22 14.13 12.22
CA ALA A 2 4.63 14.77 10.96
C ALA A 2 4.52 13.87 9.72
N LEU A 3 5.01 12.62 9.79
CA LEU A 3 4.91 11.66 8.67
C LEU A 3 3.45 11.36 8.27
N ARG A 4 2.55 11.16 9.24
CA ARG A 4 1.14 10.88 8.96
C ARG A 4 0.51 12.03 8.15
N ASN A 5 0.76 13.27 8.55
CA ASN A 5 0.27 14.45 7.82
C ASN A 5 0.83 14.51 6.39
N ALA A 6 2.13 14.23 6.21
CA ALA A 6 2.74 14.18 4.89
C ALA A 6 2.12 13.08 3.99
N LEU A 7 1.84 11.90 4.56
CA LEU A 7 1.15 10.82 3.84
C LEU A 7 -0.31 11.18 3.50
N TYR A 8 -1.02 11.90 4.37
CA TYR A 8 -2.36 12.40 4.07
C TYR A 8 -2.37 13.40 2.90
N VAL A 9 -1.41 14.33 2.87
CA VAL A 9 -1.25 15.29 1.76
C VAL A 9 -0.94 14.54 0.47
N PHE A 10 0.06 13.64 0.51
CA PHE A 10 0.41 12.79 -0.63
C PHE A 10 -0.80 12.02 -1.17
N ARG A 11 -1.60 11.43 -0.28
CA ARG A 11 -2.79 10.67 -0.65
C ARG A 11 -3.85 11.55 -1.32
N LYS A 12 -4.07 12.76 -0.82
CA LYS A 12 -5.03 13.72 -1.39
C LYS A 12 -4.61 14.14 -2.79
N ASP A 13 -3.34 14.52 -2.96
CA ASP A 13 -2.79 14.97 -4.23
C ASP A 13 -2.84 13.83 -5.25
N ARG A 14 -2.41 12.63 -4.85
CA ARG A 14 -2.37 11.48 -5.76
C ARG A 14 -3.75 10.99 -6.18
N THR A 15 -4.73 11.05 -5.28
CA THR A 15 -6.13 10.74 -5.63
C THR A 15 -6.67 11.75 -6.64
N THR A 16 -6.35 13.03 -6.46
CA THR A 16 -6.78 14.11 -7.36
C THR A 16 -6.13 13.96 -8.75
N GLU A 17 -4.85 13.61 -8.80
CA GLU A 17 -4.13 13.36 -10.06
C GLU A 17 -4.66 12.14 -10.83
N VAL A 18 -4.89 11.02 -10.14
CA VAL A 18 -5.20 9.73 -10.79
C VAL A 18 -6.68 9.59 -11.13
N LEU A 19 -7.57 10.01 -10.22
CA LEU A 19 -9.02 9.85 -10.39
C LEU A 19 -9.72 11.12 -10.85
N GLY A 20 -9.04 12.27 -10.77
CA GLY A 20 -9.62 13.58 -11.03
C GLY A 20 -10.39 14.16 -9.83
N PRO A 21 -10.65 15.49 -9.85
CA PRO A 21 -11.27 16.19 -8.73
C PRO A 21 -12.72 15.74 -8.47
N PHE A 22 -13.44 15.30 -9.50
CA PHE A 22 -14.82 14.80 -9.35
C PHE A 22 -14.84 13.47 -8.57
N SER A 23 -13.99 12.52 -8.97
CA SER A 23 -13.92 11.20 -8.33
C SER A 23 -13.39 11.28 -6.90
N PHE A 24 -12.51 12.24 -6.60
CA PHE A 24 -12.05 12.53 -5.25
C PHE A 24 -13.20 12.88 -4.30
N ARG A 25 -14.18 13.69 -4.73
CA ARG A 25 -15.34 14.05 -3.92
C ARG A 25 -16.24 12.85 -3.60
N LYS A 26 -16.33 11.88 -4.52
CA LYS A 26 -17.19 10.71 -4.37
C LYS A 26 -16.57 9.61 -3.51
N HIS A 27 -15.28 9.31 -3.69
CA HIS A 27 -14.62 8.18 -3.03
C HIS A 27 -13.71 8.59 -1.88
N GLY A 28 -13.40 9.88 -1.75
CA GLY A 28 -12.46 10.41 -0.78
C GLY A 28 -11.01 10.03 -1.06
N ALA A 29 -10.12 10.45 -0.15
CA ALA A 29 -8.69 10.18 -0.25
C ALA A 29 -8.34 8.68 -0.07
N GLY A 30 -9.22 7.91 0.59
CA GLY A 30 -9.01 6.48 0.85
C GLY A 30 -8.96 5.59 -0.40
N ALA A 31 -9.41 6.10 -1.56
CA ALA A 31 -9.42 5.34 -2.82
C ALA A 31 -8.03 4.89 -3.29
N ILE A 32 -6.99 5.68 -2.98
CA ILE A 32 -5.60 5.34 -3.36
C ILE A 32 -4.86 4.56 -2.27
N MET A 33 -5.09 4.92 -1.02
CA MET A 33 -4.41 4.33 0.14
C MET A 33 -5.38 4.37 1.33
N SER A 34 -5.81 3.20 1.82
CA SER A 34 -6.70 3.13 2.97
C SER A 34 -6.03 3.68 4.24
N ASP A 35 -6.83 4.10 5.22
CA ASP A 35 -6.29 4.59 6.50
C ASP A 35 -5.48 3.51 7.22
N ASP A 36 -5.89 2.24 7.15
CA ASP A 36 -5.14 1.11 7.73
C ASP A 36 -3.73 0.97 7.14
N VAL A 37 -3.59 1.15 5.82
CA VAL A 37 -2.29 1.09 5.14
C VAL A 37 -1.43 2.29 5.55
N LEU A 38 -2.00 3.48 5.62
CA LEU A 38 -1.31 4.70 6.07
C LEU A 38 -0.77 4.53 7.50
N ASP A 39 -1.61 4.02 8.41
CA ASP A 39 -1.27 3.78 9.80
C ASP A 39 -0.18 2.72 9.92
N ARG A 40 -0.29 1.62 9.17
CA ARG A 40 0.73 0.57 9.11
C ARG A 40 2.07 1.11 8.60
N ILE A 41 2.07 1.98 7.60
CA ILE A 41 3.29 2.64 7.09
C ILE A 41 3.92 3.49 8.19
N ALA A 42 3.12 4.32 8.87
CA ALA A 42 3.61 5.19 9.94
C ALA A 42 4.23 4.37 11.09
N ASP A 43 3.57 3.28 11.50
CA ASP A 43 4.06 2.40 12.55
C ASP A 43 5.36 1.69 12.13
N CYS A 44 5.41 1.12 10.93
CA CYS A 44 6.61 0.46 10.43
C CYS A 44 7.79 1.41 10.21
N ALA A 45 7.52 2.66 9.80
CA ALA A 45 8.52 3.71 9.67
C ALA A 45 9.13 4.09 11.04
N HIS A 46 8.32 4.15 12.09
CA HIS A 46 8.80 4.42 13.46
C HIS A 46 9.81 3.35 13.95
N PHE A 47 9.66 2.10 13.52
CA PHE A 47 10.59 1.00 13.83
C PHE A 47 11.67 0.80 12.76
N HIS A 48 11.80 1.70 11.77
CA HIS A 48 12.74 1.60 10.65
C HIS A 48 12.68 0.25 9.89
N LYS A 49 11.48 -0.36 9.82
CA LYS A 49 11.27 -1.64 9.11
C LYS A 49 11.22 -1.50 7.59
N ILE A 50 10.91 -0.30 7.10
CA ILE A 50 10.77 -0.01 5.68
C ILE A 50 12.01 0.75 5.23
N GLN A 51 12.92 0.09 4.51
CA GLN A 51 14.11 0.72 3.92
C GLN A 51 14.05 0.73 2.39
N THR A 52 13.36 -0.25 1.81
CA THR A 52 13.19 -0.40 0.37
C THR A 52 11.71 -0.46 -0.01
N THR A 53 11.42 -0.29 -1.31
CA THR A 53 10.06 -0.50 -1.84
C THR A 53 9.60 -1.95 -1.67
N ALA A 54 10.53 -2.92 -1.68
CA ALA A 54 10.22 -4.32 -1.41
C ALA A 54 9.73 -4.53 0.04
N ASP A 55 10.33 -3.85 1.01
CA ASP A 55 9.88 -3.90 2.42
C ASP A 55 8.50 -3.24 2.57
N LEU A 56 8.27 -2.12 1.89
CA LEU A 56 6.97 -1.45 1.87
C LEU A 56 5.87 -2.38 1.35
N LEU A 57 6.12 -3.07 0.23
CA LEU A 57 5.20 -4.06 -0.33
C LEU A 57 4.96 -5.22 0.65
N LYS A 58 6.02 -5.72 1.27
CA LYS A 58 5.96 -6.85 2.20
C LYS A 58 5.16 -6.54 3.47
N GLU A 59 5.33 -5.35 4.05
CA GLU A 59 4.72 -4.99 5.33
C GLU A 59 3.27 -4.50 5.21
N THR A 60 2.88 -3.97 4.06
CA THR A 60 1.56 -3.35 3.85
C THR A 60 0.68 -4.09 2.87
N SER A 61 1.26 -4.92 2.00
CA SER A 61 0.57 -5.52 0.84
C SER A 61 -0.15 -4.48 -0.04
N TRP A 62 0.32 -3.23 -0.03
CA TRP A 62 -0.30 -2.15 -0.80
C TRP A 62 -0.01 -2.33 -2.29
N HIS A 63 -1.07 -2.44 -3.10
CA HIS A 63 -0.96 -2.79 -4.51
C HIS A 63 -0.25 -1.73 -5.37
N ARG A 64 -0.24 -0.45 -4.95
CA ARG A 64 0.37 0.66 -5.72
C ARG A 64 1.83 0.95 -5.36
N VAL A 65 2.49 0.02 -4.69
CA VAL A 65 3.91 0.20 -4.32
C VAL A 65 4.81 0.31 -5.55
N VAL A 66 4.41 -0.27 -6.69
CA VAL A 66 5.19 -0.21 -7.93
C VAL A 66 5.21 1.21 -8.51
N GLU A 67 4.06 1.90 -8.54
CA GLU A 67 3.97 3.24 -9.16
C GLU A 67 4.33 4.35 -8.18
N ASP A 68 3.90 4.22 -6.93
CA ASP A 68 3.94 5.30 -5.94
C ASP A 68 4.88 5.01 -4.77
N GLY A 69 5.43 3.79 -4.67
CA GLY A 69 6.26 3.38 -3.54
C GLY A 69 7.56 4.17 -3.40
N ALA A 70 8.19 4.59 -4.51
CA ALA A 70 9.41 5.42 -4.45
C ALA A 70 9.15 6.80 -3.82
N LYS A 71 8.01 7.43 -4.14
CA LYS A 71 7.61 8.72 -3.55
C LYS A 71 7.29 8.56 -2.07
N VAL A 72 6.53 7.54 -1.70
CA VAL A 72 6.23 7.23 -0.29
C VAL A 72 7.51 6.94 0.50
N LEU A 73 8.44 6.18 -0.08
CA LEU A 73 9.73 5.90 0.55
C LEU A 73 10.55 7.17 0.79
N SER A 74 10.54 8.13 -0.15
CA SER A 74 11.20 9.42 0.04
C SER A 74 10.62 10.23 1.21
N LEU A 75 9.28 10.21 1.39
CA LEU A 75 8.62 10.84 2.54
C LEU A 75 8.99 10.16 3.86
N ILE A 76 9.07 8.83 3.87
CA ILE A 76 9.50 8.06 5.05
C ILE A 76 10.92 8.46 5.45
N LEU A 77 11.87 8.44 4.52
CA LEU A 77 13.28 8.77 4.79
C LEU A 77 13.48 10.23 5.20
N GLN A 78 12.64 11.14 4.68
CA GLN A 78 12.66 12.55 5.07
C GLN A 78 12.25 12.76 6.53
N HIS A 79 11.26 12.01 7.03
CA HIS A 79 10.75 12.17 8.41
C HIS A 79 11.40 11.23 9.42
N HIS A 80 11.91 10.09 8.99
CA HIS A 80 12.57 9.07 9.80
C HIS A 80 13.90 8.68 9.15
N PRO A 81 14.93 9.56 9.20
CA PRO A 81 16.24 9.24 8.65
C PRO A 81 16.78 7.99 9.35
N ILE A 82 17.38 7.09 8.56
CA ILE A 82 18.02 5.89 9.10
C ILE A 82 19.14 6.36 10.03
N PRO A 83 19.12 5.99 11.32
CA PRO A 83 20.21 6.35 12.22
C PRO A 83 21.49 5.74 11.65
N LEU A 84 22.45 6.59 11.27
CA LEU A 84 23.76 6.10 10.87
C LEU A 84 24.31 5.28 12.04
N PRO A 85 24.83 4.07 11.79
CA PRO A 85 25.49 3.32 12.84
C PRO A 85 26.56 4.22 13.46
N PRO A 86 26.62 4.33 14.81
CA PRO A 86 27.63 5.14 15.45
C PRO A 86 29.00 4.69 14.92
N PRO A 87 29.92 5.64 14.62
CA PRO A 87 31.24 5.28 14.15
C PRO A 87 31.81 4.27 15.14
N LEU A 88 32.02 3.04 14.67
CA LEU A 88 32.62 2.03 15.52
C LEU A 88 33.97 2.61 15.97
N PRO A 89 34.26 2.64 17.28
CA PRO A 89 35.58 3.02 17.72
C PRO A 89 36.54 2.09 16.99
N LEU A 90 37.47 2.67 16.24
CA LEU A 90 38.57 1.96 15.58
C LEU A 90 39.35 1.26 16.70
N LEU A 91 38.93 0.05 17.09
CA LEU A 91 39.80 -0.85 17.80
C LEU A 91 40.94 -1.12 16.84
N SER A 92 42.08 -0.48 17.13
CA SER A 92 43.36 -0.78 16.51
C SER A 92 43.66 -2.23 16.86
N ILE A 93 43.25 -3.17 16.00
CA ILE A 93 43.63 -4.58 16.12
C ILE A 93 45.05 -4.66 15.54
N PRO A 94 46.08 -4.87 16.36
CA PRO A 94 47.44 -5.02 15.86
C PRO A 94 47.58 -6.42 15.27
N GLY A 95 47.91 -6.49 13.98
CA GLY A 95 48.61 -7.61 13.36
C GLY A 95 47.91 -8.97 13.36
N THR A 96 47.14 -9.26 12.32
CA THR A 96 47.08 -10.64 11.80
C THR A 96 47.28 -10.64 10.28
N PRO A 97 48.11 -11.54 9.75
CA PRO A 97 48.52 -11.52 8.35
C PRO A 97 47.37 -11.93 7.43
N LEU A 98 47.33 -11.21 6.31
CA LEU A 98 46.47 -11.34 5.14
C LEU A 98 46.26 -12.82 4.74
N ARG A 99 45.05 -13.34 4.95
CA ARG A 99 44.58 -14.54 4.25
C ARG A 99 43.69 -14.11 3.10
N THR A 100 44.21 -14.28 1.90
CA THR A 100 43.50 -14.23 0.62
C THR A 100 42.26 -15.12 0.70
N ILE A 101 41.08 -14.51 0.59
CA ILE A 101 39.81 -15.24 0.46
C ILE A 101 39.28 -15.00 -0.95
N THR A 102 39.24 -16.10 -1.69
CA THR A 102 38.66 -16.30 -3.01
C THR A 102 37.18 -15.89 -3.03
N ALA A 103 36.80 -15.24 -4.13
CA ALA A 103 35.43 -14.91 -4.49
C ALA A 103 34.53 -16.15 -4.51
N PHE A 104 33.47 -16.18 -3.70
CA PHE A 104 32.34 -17.09 -3.88
C PHE A 104 31.02 -16.47 -3.39
N ASN A 105 30.12 -16.29 -4.36
CA ASN A 105 28.67 -16.42 -4.33
C ASN A 105 27.85 -15.86 -3.16
N ASN A 106 27.03 -14.86 -3.50
CA ASN A 106 25.78 -14.49 -2.84
C ASN A 106 24.92 -15.71 -2.44
N PRO A 107 24.58 -15.87 -1.15
CA PRO A 107 23.40 -16.60 -0.74
C PRO A 107 22.24 -15.61 -0.55
N SER A 108 21.19 -15.83 -1.33
CA SER A 108 19.84 -15.30 -1.14
C SER A 108 19.38 -15.50 0.32
N PRO A 109 18.79 -14.50 0.99
CA PRO A 109 18.22 -14.67 2.33
C PRO A 109 16.88 -15.40 2.21
N ALA A 110 16.95 -16.74 2.11
CA ALA A 110 15.83 -17.57 2.52
C ALA A 110 15.50 -17.21 3.97
N SER A 111 14.27 -16.78 4.21
CA SER A 111 13.75 -16.49 5.54
C SER A 111 13.73 -17.77 6.37
N SER A 112 14.88 -18.12 6.96
CA SER A 112 15.00 -19.14 7.98
C SER A 112 14.32 -18.59 9.23
N SER A 113 13.01 -18.77 9.31
CA SER A 113 12.36 -18.87 10.61
C SER A 113 13.08 -20.00 11.34
N THR A 114 14.04 -19.65 12.20
CA THR A 114 14.62 -20.60 13.13
C THR A 114 13.45 -21.31 13.80
N PRO A 115 13.30 -22.64 13.66
CA PRO A 115 12.19 -23.34 14.26
C PRO A 115 12.31 -23.09 15.76
N LYS A 116 11.45 -22.22 16.29
CA LYS A 116 11.30 -22.06 17.74
C LYS A 116 11.13 -23.48 18.26
N ASN A 117 11.97 -23.91 19.20
CA ASN A 117 11.93 -25.24 19.80
C ASN A 117 10.57 -25.44 20.47
N ARG A 118 9.58 -25.80 19.67
CA ARG A 118 8.20 -26.01 20.10
C ARG A 118 8.13 -27.45 20.57
N LYS A 119 7.73 -27.62 21.83
CA LYS A 119 7.34 -28.91 22.38
C LYS A 119 6.02 -29.32 21.73
N CYS A 120 5.86 -30.61 21.44
CA CYS A 120 4.59 -31.16 21.02
C CYS A 120 3.54 -30.89 22.10
N SER A 121 2.41 -30.27 21.76
CA SER A 121 1.38 -29.91 22.74
C SER A 121 0.68 -31.10 23.38
N LYS A 122 0.74 -32.30 22.76
CA LYS A 122 0.15 -33.53 23.32
C LYS A 122 1.10 -34.32 24.22
N CYS A 123 2.34 -34.53 23.78
CA CYS A 123 3.29 -35.38 24.51
C CYS A 123 4.42 -34.61 25.22
N GLY A 124 4.55 -33.30 25.01
CA GLY A 124 5.56 -32.44 25.64
C GLY A 124 6.99 -32.59 25.12
N LEU A 125 7.27 -33.54 24.23
CA LEU A 125 8.61 -33.79 23.68
C LEU A 125 8.97 -32.82 22.55
N PHE A 126 10.27 -32.57 22.39
CA PHE A 126 10.82 -31.76 21.28
C PHE A 126 10.99 -32.58 20.00
N GLY A 127 11.18 -31.89 18.87
CA GLY A 127 11.49 -32.51 17.58
C GLY A 127 10.28 -32.88 16.71
N HIS A 128 9.04 -32.68 17.20
CA HIS A 128 7.82 -32.84 16.39
C HIS A 128 6.65 -32.01 16.97
N ILE A 129 5.58 -31.89 16.18
CA ILE A 129 4.31 -31.25 16.58
C ILE A 129 3.21 -32.31 16.75
N ALA A 130 2.12 -31.99 17.44
CA ALA A 130 1.04 -32.93 17.79
C ALA A 130 0.36 -33.61 16.59
N SER A 131 0.40 -32.98 15.41
CA SER A 131 -0.13 -33.54 14.15
C SER A 131 0.84 -34.44 13.41
N ASN A 132 2.11 -34.53 13.85
CA ASN A 132 3.09 -35.38 13.20
C ASN A 132 2.86 -36.85 13.60
N ARG A 133 2.91 -37.77 12.62
CA ARG A 133 2.77 -39.21 12.82
C ARG A 133 3.84 -39.81 13.73
N LYS A 134 4.96 -39.11 13.95
CA LYS A 134 6.01 -39.51 14.90
C LYS A 134 5.64 -39.29 16.38
N CYS A 135 4.53 -38.61 16.68
CA CYS A 135 4.07 -38.43 18.05
C CYS A 135 3.48 -39.75 18.59
N ALA A 136 3.94 -40.21 19.76
CA ALA A 136 3.37 -41.39 20.42
C ALA A 136 1.87 -41.23 20.76
N MET A 137 1.41 -39.99 20.91
CA MET A 137 0.00 -39.63 21.17
C MET A 137 -0.73 -39.18 19.88
N TYR A 138 -0.20 -39.54 18.71
CA TYR A 138 -0.84 -39.25 17.42
C TYR A 138 -2.12 -40.05 17.29
N THR A 139 -3.24 -39.34 17.28
CA THR A 139 -4.54 -39.89 16.89
C THR A 139 -4.75 -39.55 15.43
N ALA A 140 -4.79 -40.57 14.56
CA ALA A 140 -5.17 -40.36 13.16
C ALA A 140 -6.52 -39.65 13.16
N ARG A 141 -6.56 -38.43 12.59
CA ARG A 141 -7.81 -37.72 12.43
C ARG A 141 -8.66 -38.61 11.55
N ALA A 142 -9.76 -39.15 12.08
CA ALA A 142 -10.71 -39.94 11.32
C ALA A 142 -10.95 -39.16 10.03
N SER A 143 -10.62 -39.77 8.88
CA SER A 143 -10.74 -39.13 7.58
C SER A 143 -12.12 -38.52 7.54
N ARG A 144 -12.20 -37.18 7.57
CA ARG A 144 -13.48 -36.51 7.42
C ARG A 144 -14.06 -37.08 6.13
N PRO A 145 -15.27 -37.68 6.16
CA PRO A 145 -15.88 -38.19 4.93
C PRO A 145 -15.80 -37.05 3.93
N ASN A 146 -15.20 -37.37 2.77
CA ASN A 146 -14.86 -36.44 1.72
C ASN A 146 -16.06 -35.51 1.51
N ARG A 147 -15.94 -34.26 1.96
CA ARG A 147 -17.01 -33.26 1.82
C ARG A 147 -16.96 -32.89 0.35
N THR A 148 -17.60 -33.70 -0.48
CA THR A 148 -17.77 -33.48 -1.90
C THR A 148 -18.34 -32.07 -2.06
N GLY A 149 -17.58 -31.23 -2.76
CA GLY A 149 -17.80 -29.79 -2.83
C GLY A 149 -19.18 -29.41 -3.35
N VAL A 150 -20.05 -29.00 -2.42
CA VAL A 150 -21.31 -28.30 -2.74
C VAL A 150 -21.30 -26.86 -2.22
N GLU A 151 -20.18 -26.39 -1.65
CA GLU A 151 -20.07 -25.09 -0.99
C GLU A 151 -19.92 -23.87 -1.92
N ASN A 152 -20.08 -24.05 -3.24
CA ASN A 152 -20.22 -22.96 -4.22
C ASN A 152 -21.61 -22.88 -4.86
N THR A 153 -22.64 -23.53 -4.30
CA THR A 153 -24.01 -23.27 -4.73
C THR A 153 -24.39 -21.87 -4.26
N LEU A 154 -24.68 -20.96 -5.21
CA LEU A 154 -25.20 -19.62 -4.95
C LEU A 154 -26.26 -19.66 -3.84
N PRO A 155 -26.30 -18.68 -2.92
CA PRO A 155 -27.39 -18.59 -1.97
C PRO A 155 -28.70 -18.47 -2.74
N THR A 156 -29.53 -19.51 -2.66
CA THR A 156 -30.91 -19.48 -3.11
C THR A 156 -31.60 -18.35 -2.34
N PRO A 157 -32.28 -17.39 -3.01
CA PRO A 157 -33.02 -16.35 -2.31
C PRO A 157 -34.13 -17.02 -1.49
N THR A 158 -33.94 -17.05 -0.17
CA THR A 158 -35.00 -17.41 0.76
C THR A 158 -36.05 -16.31 0.70
N THR A 159 -37.15 -16.60 -0.01
CA THR A 159 -38.39 -15.84 -0.02
C THR A 159 -38.95 -15.73 1.40
N PRO A 160 -39.03 -14.54 2.02
CA PRO A 160 -39.93 -14.34 3.15
C PRO A 160 -41.36 -14.24 2.61
N ALA A 161 -42.19 -15.20 3.01
CA ALA A 161 -43.62 -15.18 2.80
C ALA A 161 -44.31 -14.19 3.75
N SER A 162 -45.41 -13.61 3.26
CA SER A 162 -46.41 -12.76 3.94
C SER A 162 -46.09 -11.26 3.94
N ALA A 163 -46.58 -10.50 2.97
CA ALA A 163 -47.97 -10.04 2.77
C ALA A 163 -48.19 -8.64 3.36
N LEU A 164 -48.11 -7.62 2.50
CA LEU A 164 -49.06 -6.50 2.57
C LEU A 164 -49.22 -5.88 1.18
N SER A 165 -50.47 -5.83 0.74
CA SER A 165 -50.94 -5.43 -0.58
C SER A 165 -50.52 -4.01 -0.97
N THR A 166 -50.04 -3.84 -2.20
CA THR A 166 -50.15 -2.57 -2.93
C THR A 166 -50.30 -2.87 -4.42
N PRO A 167 -51.29 -2.31 -5.13
CA PRO A 167 -51.56 -2.65 -6.51
C PRO A 167 -50.58 -1.98 -7.49
N ALA A 168 -49.96 -2.83 -8.30
CA ALA A 168 -49.73 -2.72 -9.74
C ALA A 168 -49.59 -1.31 -10.36
N ALA A 169 -48.33 -0.91 -10.59
CA ALA A 169 -47.95 -0.17 -11.79
C ALA A 169 -46.87 -0.99 -12.52
N ALA A 170 -47.29 -1.75 -13.51
CA ALA A 170 -46.41 -2.54 -14.37
C ALA A 170 -45.59 -1.61 -15.25
N ILE A 171 -44.37 -1.26 -14.82
CA ILE A 171 -43.36 -0.68 -15.71
C ILE A 171 -42.60 -1.84 -16.34
N LEU A 172 -42.98 -2.18 -17.56
CA LEU A 172 -42.23 -3.07 -18.45
C LEU A 172 -40.90 -2.39 -18.79
N TYR A 173 -39.86 -2.63 -18.00
CA TYR A 173 -38.49 -2.34 -18.40
C TYR A 173 -38.05 -3.38 -19.42
N GLN A 174 -38.27 -3.06 -20.70
CA GLN A 174 -37.65 -3.74 -21.82
C GLN A 174 -36.13 -3.43 -21.79
N PHE A 175 -35.33 -4.38 -21.32
CA PHE A 175 -33.89 -4.34 -21.52
C PHE A 175 -33.59 -4.70 -22.98
N THR A 176 -33.44 -3.67 -23.82
CA THR A 176 -32.80 -3.81 -25.12
C THR A 176 -31.29 -3.91 -24.92
N PRO A 177 -30.62 -5.01 -25.32
CA PRO A 177 -29.18 -5.06 -25.35
C PRO A 177 -28.68 -4.10 -26.44
N SER A 178 -28.15 -2.96 -26.02
CA SER A 178 -27.49 -2.03 -26.93
C SER A 178 -26.17 -2.67 -27.36
N ALA A 179 -26.16 -3.20 -28.59
CA ALA A 179 -24.96 -3.68 -29.25
C ALA A 179 -24.01 -2.49 -29.46
N VAL A 180 -23.13 -2.24 -28.50
CA VAL A 180 -22.03 -1.29 -28.66
C VAL A 180 -21.08 -1.89 -29.69
N ALA A 181 -21.21 -1.44 -30.93
CA ALA A 181 -20.26 -1.71 -31.99
C ALA A 181 -18.88 -1.27 -31.52
N VAL A 182 -18.03 -2.25 -31.22
CA VAL A 182 -16.60 -2.04 -30.97
C VAL A 182 -16.00 -1.58 -32.28
N THR A 183 -15.89 -0.25 -32.43
CA THR A 183 -15.12 0.34 -33.51
C THR A 183 -13.64 0.05 -33.24
N PRO A 184 -12.91 -0.55 -34.19
CA PRO A 184 -11.48 -0.77 -34.04
C PRO A 184 -10.78 0.59 -33.88
N ARG A 185 -10.03 0.74 -32.78
CA ARG A 185 -9.21 1.93 -32.54
C ARG A 185 -8.25 2.10 -33.74
N PRO A 186 -8.21 3.29 -34.37
CA PRO A 186 -7.20 3.57 -35.39
C PRO A 186 -5.81 3.50 -34.75
N MET A 187 -4.90 2.77 -35.40
CA MET A 187 -3.51 2.66 -34.96
C MET A 187 -2.86 4.06 -34.91
N PRO A 188 -2.01 4.34 -33.91
CA PRO A 188 -1.25 5.57 -33.88
C PRO A 188 -0.35 5.64 -35.11
N ARG A 189 -0.47 6.74 -35.89
CA ARG A 189 0.43 7.03 -37.00
C ARG A 189 1.88 7.07 -36.49
N PRO A 190 2.85 6.50 -37.22
CA PRO A 190 4.26 6.65 -36.89
C PRO A 190 4.62 8.13 -36.92
N LEU A 191 5.16 8.63 -35.80
CA LEU A 191 5.69 9.98 -35.70
C LEU A 191 6.95 10.05 -36.57
N THR A 192 6.82 10.65 -37.74
CA THR A 192 7.96 11.11 -38.54
C THR A 192 8.68 12.20 -37.77
N PHE A 193 9.81 11.84 -37.17
CA PHE A 193 10.76 12.78 -36.57
C PHE A 193 11.27 13.73 -37.67
N SER A 194 10.81 14.98 -37.64
CA SER A 194 11.45 16.06 -38.40
C SER A 194 12.66 16.58 -37.62
N PRO A 195 13.88 16.53 -38.18
CA PRO A 195 15.05 17.12 -37.56
C PRO A 195 15.01 18.64 -37.75
N HIS A 196 14.37 19.35 -36.83
CA HIS A 196 14.56 20.80 -36.75
C HIS A 196 15.86 21.12 -36.03
N THR A 197 16.76 21.63 -36.87
CA THR A 197 17.96 22.39 -36.61
C THR A 197 17.97 23.18 -35.30
N ARG A 198 19.08 22.99 -34.56
CA ARG A 198 19.58 23.87 -33.51
C ARG A 198 19.43 25.35 -33.91
N SER A 199 18.66 26.11 -33.15
CA SER A 199 18.80 27.55 -33.06
C SER A 199 19.25 27.90 -31.65
N SER A 200 20.50 28.34 -31.55
CA SER A 200 21.13 28.81 -30.33
C SER A 200 20.64 30.23 -30.06
N SER A 201 19.70 30.39 -29.13
CA SER A 201 19.38 31.68 -28.55
C SER A 201 19.82 31.68 -27.09
N GLN A 202 20.94 32.35 -26.85
CA GLN A 202 21.42 32.71 -25.53
C GLN A 202 20.33 33.53 -24.83
N SER A 203 19.69 32.92 -23.84
CA SER A 203 18.75 33.62 -22.95
C SER A 203 19.48 33.96 -21.66
N THR A 204 20.11 35.13 -21.65
CA THR A 204 20.54 35.83 -20.43
C THR A 204 19.32 36.08 -19.55
N TYR A 205 19.12 35.23 -18.54
CA TYR A 205 18.18 35.52 -17.46
C TYR A 205 18.85 36.46 -16.47
N TYR A 206 18.38 37.70 -16.49
CA TYR A 206 18.52 38.67 -15.42
C TYR A 206 18.00 38.05 -14.11
N ILE A 207 18.88 37.87 -13.13
CA ILE A 207 18.49 37.54 -11.75
C ILE A 207 18.02 38.85 -11.11
N SER A 208 16.73 39.13 -11.24
CA SER A 208 16.07 40.15 -10.41
C SER A 208 15.84 39.56 -9.03
N ILE A 209 16.71 39.92 -8.09
CA ILE A 209 16.51 39.72 -6.65
C ILE A 209 15.35 40.63 -6.24
N LEU A 210 14.12 40.13 -6.34
CA LEU A 210 12.99 40.76 -5.69
C LEU A 210 13.01 40.35 -4.22
N ALA A 211 13.31 41.35 -3.40
CA ALA A 211 13.12 41.33 -1.96
C ALA A 211 11.72 40.81 -1.63
N PHE A 212 11.66 39.73 -0.84
CA PHE A 212 10.44 39.26 -0.22
C PHE A 212 9.99 40.31 0.82
N PRO A 213 8.80 40.91 0.70
CA PRO A 213 8.20 41.57 1.84
C PRO A 213 7.75 40.50 2.84
N CYS A 214 8.22 40.63 4.08
CA CYS A 214 7.72 39.89 5.23
C CYS A 214 6.22 40.15 5.40
N CYS A 215 5.38 39.27 4.86
CA CYS A 215 3.98 39.22 5.26
C CYS A 215 3.90 38.53 6.62
N ALA A 216 3.83 39.34 7.67
CA ALA A 216 3.34 38.92 8.97
C ALA A 216 1.87 38.54 8.82
N THR A 217 1.57 37.24 8.83
CA THR A 217 0.20 36.74 8.96
C THR A 217 -0.21 36.87 10.41
N THR A 218 -0.93 37.95 10.73
CA THR A 218 -1.75 38.03 11.94
C THR A 218 -2.76 36.89 11.91
N TYR A 219 -2.65 36.02 12.91
CA TYR A 219 -3.57 34.92 13.19
C TYR A 219 -4.94 35.52 13.52
N GLY A 220 -5.88 35.45 12.58
CA GLY A 220 -7.28 35.77 12.79
C GLY A 220 -7.94 34.62 13.54
N ASP A 221 -8.49 34.93 14.70
CA ASP A 221 -9.33 34.07 15.52
C ASP A 221 -10.68 33.87 14.81
N ASP A 222 -10.75 32.89 13.92
CA ASP A 222 -12.03 32.40 13.38
C ASP A 222 -12.64 31.42 14.40
N THR A 223 -13.33 32.00 15.37
CA THR A 223 -14.30 31.31 16.23
C THR A 223 -15.42 30.74 15.34
N PHE A 224 -15.29 29.47 14.96
CA PHE A 224 -16.35 28.71 14.29
C PHE A 224 -17.53 28.50 15.26
N HIS A 225 -18.55 29.35 15.12
CA HIS A 225 -19.84 29.19 15.77
C HIS A 225 -20.62 28.08 15.06
N PHE A 226 -20.73 26.91 15.70
CA PHE A 226 -21.60 25.82 15.23
C PHE A 226 -23.07 26.19 15.50
N PRO A 227 -23.97 26.20 14.51
CA PRO A 227 -25.40 26.29 14.78
C PRO A 227 -25.88 24.96 15.39
N ASN A 228 -26.39 25.08 16.61
CA ASN A 228 -27.13 24.03 17.32
C ASN A 228 -28.25 23.50 16.42
N ARG A 229 -28.25 22.19 16.18
CA ARG A 229 -29.30 21.50 15.44
C ARG A 229 -30.11 20.67 16.43
N ASP A 230 -30.94 21.37 17.19
CA ASP A 230 -31.98 20.80 18.02
C ASP A 230 -33.34 21.37 17.62
N THR A 231 -34.37 20.52 17.73
CA THR A 231 -35.82 20.79 17.67
C THR A 231 -36.45 21.11 16.30
N ALA A 232 -37.02 20.06 15.68
CA ALA A 232 -38.47 19.91 15.48
C ALA A 232 -38.79 18.46 15.08
#